data_AF-A0A1J3FH68-F1
#
_entry.id   AF-A0A1J3FH68-F1
#
_cell.length_a   1.000
_cell.length_b   1.000
_cell.length_c   1.000
_cell.angle_alpha   90.00
_cell.angle_beta   90.00
_cell.angle_gamma   90.00
#
_symmetry.space_group_name_H-M   'P 1'
#
loop_
_entity.id
_entity.type
_entity.pdbx_description
1 polymer ?
#
loop_
_entity_poly.entity_id
_entity_poly.type
_entity_poly.pdbx_seq_one_letter_code
_entity_poly.pdbx_strand_id
1 'polypeptide(L)'
;DIYYDALDAPKKGAKVYLPDVMKPDIFPHYMEREKTFKSTSILGKIYDFVKSQTTEEPTQSTEISKLQRFEDEPISEFDKEKYRRWYENYRADMSQALSRKDESASEVIQRYKQEFYGAAAFEESKKTLEELYPQALALYSNVYDHAVKMKNVRNCGFAWKVAGPVLCRFYLKKTQGKSLLCSVSMLKELWG
;
A
#
# COMPACT_ATOMS: atom_id res chain seq x y z
N ASP A 1 29.33 -17.87 32.01
CA ASP A 1 29.94 -18.12 30.69
C ASP A 1 29.31 -17.09 29.78
N ILE A 2 30.13 -16.31 29.07
CA ILE A 2 29.72 -15.12 28.33
C ILE A 2 28.55 -15.43 27.39
N TYR A 3 28.48 -16.65 26.85
CA TYR A 3 27.35 -17.10 26.05
C TYR A 3 26.02 -17.08 26.83
N TYR A 4 25.95 -17.76 27.98
CA TYR A 4 24.75 -17.80 28.82
C TYR A 4 24.45 -16.45 29.48
N ASP A 5 25.50 -15.72 29.86
CA ASP A 5 25.38 -14.39 30.45
C ASP A 5 24.76 -13.41 29.42
N ALA A 6 25.13 -13.52 28.14
CA ALA A 6 24.52 -12.72 27.06
C ALA A 6 23.06 -13.09 26.77
N LEU A 7 22.67 -14.36 26.91
CA LEU A 7 21.28 -14.80 26.73
C LEU A 7 20.36 -14.27 27.83
N ASP A 8 20.86 -14.14 29.06
CA ASP A 8 20.07 -13.70 30.21
C ASP A 8 20.15 -12.19 30.47
N ALA A 9 21.12 -11.49 29.89
CA ALA A 9 21.30 -10.06 30.07
C ALA A 9 20.07 -9.21 29.71
N PRO A 10 19.34 -9.46 28.59
CA PRO A 10 18.12 -8.73 28.27
C PRO A 10 17.02 -8.91 29.32
N LYS A 11 16.95 -10.09 29.96
CA LYS A 11 15.95 -10.40 31.00
C LYS A 11 16.21 -9.64 32.30
N LYS A 12 17.46 -9.21 32.52
CA LYS A 12 17.92 -8.53 33.74
C LYS A 12 18.26 -7.05 33.50
N GLY A 13 18.06 -6.55 32.27
CA GLY A 13 18.47 -5.19 31.88
C GLY A 13 19.99 -4.95 31.94
N ALA A 14 20.80 -6.01 31.94
CA ALA A 14 22.24 -5.94 32.06
C ALA A 14 22.90 -5.78 30.68
N LYS A 15 24.12 -5.20 30.66
CA LYS A 15 24.98 -5.16 29.46
C LYS A 15 26.12 -6.15 29.63
N VAL A 16 26.36 -6.95 28.59
CA VAL A 16 27.48 -7.90 28.55
C VAL A 16 28.54 -7.36 27.59
N TYR A 17 29.78 -7.32 28.06
CA TYR A 17 30.92 -6.88 27.27
C TYR A 17 31.61 -8.09 26.67
N LEU A 18 31.59 -8.20 25.34
CA LEU A 18 32.36 -9.21 24.62
C LEU A 18 33.81 -8.74 24.44
N PRO A 19 34.80 -9.53 24.85
CA PRO A 19 36.21 -9.26 24.54
C PRO A 19 36.45 -9.11 23.03
N ASP A 20 37.36 -8.24 22.63
CA ASP A 20 37.63 -7.97 21.21
C ASP A 20 38.10 -9.21 20.44
N VAL A 21 38.80 -10.13 21.09
CA VAL A 21 39.23 -11.42 20.52
C VAL A 21 38.06 -12.33 20.12
N MET A 22 36.85 -12.09 20.62
CA MET A 22 35.64 -12.85 20.30
C MET A 22 34.79 -12.19 19.21
N LYS A 23 35.17 -11.00 18.73
CA LYS A 23 34.45 -10.33 17.65
C LYS A 23 34.81 -11.00 16.33
N PRO A 24 33.83 -11.50 15.56
CA PRO A 24 34.12 -12.10 14.27
C PRO A 24 34.58 -11.03 13.27
N ASP A 25 35.63 -11.34 12.51
CA ASP A 25 36.21 -10.46 11.49
C ASP A 25 35.43 -10.48 10.16
N ILE A 26 34.64 -11.54 9.92
CA ILE A 26 33.85 -11.74 8.70
C ILE A 26 32.45 -12.17 9.09
N PHE A 27 31.44 -11.55 8.49
CA PHE A 27 30.03 -11.77 8.78
C PHE A 27 29.32 -12.52 7.67
N PRO A 28 28.21 -13.21 7.95
CA PRO A 28 27.35 -13.71 6.88
C PRO A 28 26.82 -12.55 6.02
N HIS A 29 26.79 -12.74 4.69
CA HIS A 29 26.31 -11.73 3.73
C HIS A 29 24.90 -11.17 4.01
N TYR A 30 24.00 -11.95 4.62
CA TYR A 30 22.65 -11.49 4.99
C TYR A 30 22.63 -10.46 6.13
N MET A 31 23.75 -10.20 6.80
CA MET A 31 23.87 -9.15 7.83
C MET A 31 24.28 -7.79 7.25
N GLU A 32 24.56 -7.73 5.94
CA GLU A 32 24.82 -6.48 5.19
C GLU A 32 25.93 -5.61 5.80
N ARG A 33 27.08 -6.23 6.11
CA ARG A 33 28.30 -5.56 6.61
C ARG A 33 29.41 -5.53 5.56
N GLU A 34 30.44 -4.71 5.78
CA GLU A 34 31.53 -4.48 4.82
C GLU A 34 32.40 -5.74 4.54
N LYS A 35 32.54 -6.66 5.50
CA LYS A 35 33.30 -7.92 5.35
C LYS A 35 32.37 -9.11 5.47
N THR A 36 32.05 -9.75 4.34
CA THR A 36 31.09 -10.86 4.34
C THR A 36 31.52 -12.11 3.59
N PHE A 37 30.95 -13.25 4.00
CA PHE A 37 31.04 -14.53 3.30
C PHE A 37 29.64 -15.03 2.88
N LYS A 38 29.59 -15.83 1.81
CA LYS A 38 28.34 -16.47 1.37
C LYS A 38 27.98 -17.61 2.32
N SER A 39 26.90 -17.43 3.08
CA SER A 39 26.44 -18.38 4.09
C SER A 39 25.56 -19.43 3.45
N THR A 40 25.81 -20.70 3.75
CA THR A 40 25.00 -21.85 3.33
C THR A 40 23.87 -22.18 4.31
N SER A 41 23.73 -21.38 5.38
CA SER A 41 22.67 -21.53 6.37
C SER A 41 21.29 -21.25 5.77
N ILE A 42 20.23 -21.68 6.46
CA ILE A 42 18.85 -21.39 6.06
C ILE A 42 18.64 -19.87 5.92
N LEU A 43 19.21 -19.07 6.83
CA LEU A 43 19.08 -17.61 6.79
C LEU A 43 19.76 -17.00 5.56
N GLY A 44 20.93 -17.53 5.16
CA GLY A 44 21.59 -17.16 3.91
C GLY A 44 20.75 -17.51 2.68
N LYS A 45 20.16 -18.70 2.65
CA LYS A 45 19.28 -19.13 1.54
C LYS A 45 18.02 -18.27 1.42
N ILE A 46 17.40 -17.91 2.55
CA ILE A 46 16.22 -17.02 2.56
C ILE A 46 16.60 -15.64 2.04
N TYR A 47 17.71 -15.09 2.53
CA TYR A 47 18.19 -13.78 2.08
C TYR A 47 18.48 -13.77 0.57
N ASP A 48 19.20 -14.77 0.06
CA ASP A 48 19.50 -14.91 -1.37
C ASP A 48 18.22 -15.03 -2.21
N PHE A 49 17.24 -15.79 -1.75
CA PHE A 49 15.94 -15.93 -2.42
C PHE A 49 15.18 -14.60 -2.47
N VAL A 50 15.05 -13.89 -1.35
CA VAL A 50 14.37 -12.58 -1.33
C VAL A 50 15.10 -11.57 -2.20
N LYS A 51 16.43 -11.59 -2.17
CA LYS A 51 17.27 -10.71 -2.97
C LYS A 51 17.15 -11.01 -4.47
N SER A 52 17.06 -12.27 -4.88
CA SER A 52 16.85 -12.60 -6.30
C SER A 52 15.49 -12.09 -6.80
N GLN A 53 14.43 -12.21 -5.99
CA GLN A 53 13.10 -11.69 -6.32
C GLN A 53 13.02 -10.16 -6.39
N THR A 54 13.94 -9.44 -5.73
CA THR A 54 14.00 -7.98 -5.73
C THR A 54 15.05 -7.40 -6.68
N THR A 55 16.04 -8.21 -7.10
CA THR A 55 17.11 -7.84 -8.03
C THR A 55 16.73 -8.15 -9.48
N GLU A 56 15.81 -9.10 -9.71
CA GLU A 56 15.01 -9.07 -10.93
C GLU A 56 14.26 -7.73 -10.95
N GLU A 57 14.82 -6.74 -11.65
CA GLU A 57 14.04 -5.58 -12.08
C GLU A 57 12.72 -6.13 -12.62
N PRO A 58 11.55 -5.59 -12.20
CA PRO A 58 10.29 -6.03 -12.74
C PRO A 58 10.26 -5.66 -14.24
N THR A 59 10.81 -6.55 -15.06
CA THR A 59 10.74 -6.51 -16.52
C THR A 59 9.35 -6.95 -16.97
N GLN A 60 8.55 -7.50 -16.05
CA GLN A 60 7.12 -7.38 -16.13
C GLN A 60 6.78 -5.90 -15.90
N SER A 61 6.75 -5.13 -16.99
CA SER A 61 5.94 -3.94 -17.05
C SER A 61 4.59 -4.32 -16.46
N THR A 62 4.33 -3.92 -15.22
CA THR A 62 3.06 -4.19 -14.57
C THR A 62 2.07 -3.33 -15.34
N GLU A 63 1.49 -3.91 -16.39
CA GLU A 63 0.61 -3.20 -17.28
C GLU A 63 -0.59 -2.76 -16.44
N ILE A 64 -0.65 -1.44 -16.20
CA ILE A 64 -1.69 -0.85 -15.36
C ILE A 64 -2.98 -1.01 -16.15
N SER A 65 -3.76 -2.01 -15.79
CA SER A 65 -5.05 -2.29 -16.40
C SER A 65 -6.18 -1.83 -15.49
N LYS A 66 -7.23 -1.29 -16.11
CA LYS A 66 -8.49 -1.00 -15.44
C LYS A 66 -9.28 -2.29 -15.29
N LEU A 67 -10.13 -2.35 -14.27
CA LEU A 67 -11.08 -3.45 -14.10
C LEU A 67 -12.16 -3.33 -15.18
N GLN A 68 -12.27 -4.33 -16.05
CA GLN A 68 -13.24 -4.36 -17.16
C GLN A 68 -14.67 -3.98 -16.71
N ARG A 69 -15.11 -4.51 -15.56
CA ARG A 69 -16.44 -4.22 -14.99
C ARG A 69 -16.72 -2.76 -14.66
N PHE A 70 -15.68 -1.93 -14.52
CA PHE A 70 -15.80 -0.51 -14.26
C PHE A 70 -15.80 0.29 -15.56
N GLU A 71 -15.26 -0.26 -16.65
CA GLU A 71 -15.27 0.38 -17.99
C GLU A 71 -16.61 0.21 -18.70
N ASP A 72 -17.33 -0.87 -18.43
CA ASP A 72 -18.64 -1.16 -19.04
C ASP A 72 -19.74 -0.16 -18.62
N GLU A 73 -19.51 0.64 -17.57
CA GLU A 73 -20.52 1.57 -17.06
C GLU A 73 -20.38 2.96 -17.71
N PRO A 74 -21.46 3.51 -18.31
CA PRO A 74 -21.41 4.85 -18.87
C PRO A 74 -21.27 5.89 -17.76
N ILE A 75 -20.15 6.61 -17.77
CA ILE A 75 -19.91 7.74 -16.87
C ILE A 75 -20.23 9.03 -17.63
N SER A 76 -21.06 9.89 -17.03
CA SER A 76 -21.35 11.23 -17.58
C SER A 76 -20.07 12.03 -17.78
N GLU A 77 -19.91 12.67 -18.94
CA GLU A 77 -18.76 13.54 -19.23
C GLU A 77 -18.63 14.69 -18.23
N PHE A 78 -19.75 15.18 -17.70
CA PHE A 78 -19.74 16.17 -16.63
C PHE A 78 -19.06 15.66 -15.37
N ASP A 79 -19.38 14.43 -14.94
CA ASP A 79 -18.77 13.82 -13.75
C ASP A 79 -17.30 13.49 -13.99
N LYS A 80 -16.94 13.00 -15.18
CA LYS A 80 -15.53 12.77 -15.54
C LYS A 80 -14.71 14.05 -15.41
N GLU A 81 -15.17 15.15 -15.98
CA GLU A 81 -14.45 16.43 -15.95
C GLU A 81 -14.37 17.00 -14.53
N LYS A 82 -15.47 16.91 -13.76
CA LYS A 82 -15.50 17.33 -12.35
C LYS A 82 -14.44 16.58 -11.54
N TYR A 83 -14.41 15.25 -11.64
CA TYR A 83 -13.46 14.42 -10.89
C TYR A 83 -12.03 14.51 -11.44
N ARG A 84 -11.85 14.86 -12.71
CA ARG A 84 -10.53 15.17 -13.27
C ARG A 84 -9.90 16.38 -12.58
N ARG A 85 -10.62 17.51 -12.53
CA ARG A 85 -10.15 18.73 -11.86
C ARG A 85 -9.94 18.48 -10.37
N TRP A 86 -10.86 17.76 -9.74
CA TRP A 86 -10.74 17.40 -8.33
C TRP A 86 -9.49 16.56 -8.04
N TYR A 87 -9.16 15.59 -8.91
CA TYR A 87 -7.95 14.80 -8.80
C TYR A 87 -6.67 15.62 -9.08
N GLU A 88 -6.71 16.57 -10.00
CA GLU A 88 -5.60 17.51 -10.23
C GLU A 88 -5.30 18.35 -8.99
N ASN A 89 -6.34 18.86 -8.31
CA ASN A 89 -6.21 19.57 -7.05
C ASN A 89 -5.58 18.66 -5.98
N TYR A 90 -6.06 17.42 -5.84
CA TYR A 90 -5.49 16.46 -4.90
C TYR A 90 -4.00 16.26 -5.13
N ARG A 91 -3.59 16.11 -6.39
CA ARG A 91 -2.18 15.92 -6.73
C ARG A 91 -1.34 17.13 -6.36
N ALA A 92 -1.84 18.35 -6.55
CA ALA A 92 -1.16 19.57 -6.14
C ALA A 92 -1.01 19.63 -4.61
N ASP A 93 -2.10 19.40 -3.87
CA ASP A 93 -2.11 19.38 -2.41
C ASP A 93 -1.18 18.30 -1.83
N MET A 94 -1.24 17.09 -2.38
CA MET A 94 -0.41 15.97 -1.96
C MET A 94 1.07 16.22 -2.26
N SER A 95 1.39 16.84 -3.40
CA SER A 95 2.77 17.22 -3.72
C SER A 95 3.30 18.26 -2.74
N GLN A 96 2.47 19.24 -2.36
CA GLN A 96 2.83 20.23 -1.34
C GLN A 96 3.05 19.58 0.03
N ALA A 97 2.14 18.70 0.46
CA ALA A 97 2.25 17.95 1.71
C ALA A 97 3.55 17.13 1.77
N LEU A 98 3.84 16.35 0.73
CA LEU A 98 5.04 15.51 0.67
C LEU A 98 6.35 16.31 0.70
N SER A 99 6.34 17.56 0.22
CA SER A 99 7.52 18.44 0.28
C SER A 99 7.83 18.95 1.69
N ARG A 100 6.83 19.01 2.58
CA ARG A 100 6.97 19.52 3.96
C ARG A 100 7.47 18.47 4.96
N LYS A 101 7.50 17.18 4.58
CA LYS A 101 7.98 16.03 5.39
C LYS A 101 7.31 15.88 6.77
N ASP A 102 6.06 16.32 6.91
CA ASP A 102 5.23 16.21 8.11
C ASP A 102 4.06 15.22 7.89
N GLU A 103 3.22 15.02 8.91
CA GLU A 103 2.01 14.16 8.84
C GLU A 103 0.89 14.73 7.94
N SER A 104 1.16 15.80 7.17
CA SER A 104 0.18 16.48 6.33
C SER A 104 -0.39 15.62 5.20
N ALA A 105 0.35 14.60 4.74
CA ALA A 105 -0.13 13.71 3.68
C ALA A 105 -1.39 12.91 4.08
N SER A 106 -1.47 12.45 5.34
CA SER A 106 -2.66 11.79 5.88
C SER A 106 -3.86 12.73 5.92
N GLU A 107 -3.62 13.98 6.31
CA GLU A 107 -4.66 15.01 6.40
C GLU A 107 -5.26 15.34 5.03
N VAL A 108 -4.41 15.41 3.99
CA VAL A 108 -4.89 15.59 2.60
C VAL A 108 -5.82 14.44 2.23
N ILE A 109 -5.42 13.18 2.43
CA ILE A 109 -6.30 12.04 2.11
C ILE A 109 -7.62 12.13 2.89
N GLN A 110 -7.56 12.46 4.17
CA GLN A 110 -8.74 12.56 5.02
C GLN A 110 -9.69 13.67 4.56
N ARG A 111 -9.17 14.83 4.15
CA ARG A 111 -9.96 15.94 3.60
C ARG A 111 -10.71 15.52 2.33
N TYR A 112 -10.00 14.91 1.39
CA TYR A 112 -10.59 14.45 0.12
C TYR A 112 -11.62 13.33 0.36
N LYS A 113 -11.38 12.46 1.35
CA LYS A 113 -12.35 11.44 1.79
C LYS A 113 -13.61 12.08 2.37
N GLN A 114 -13.45 13.11 3.21
CA GLN A 114 -14.56 13.85 3.80
C GLN A 114 -15.42 14.55 2.74
N GLU A 115 -14.79 15.19 1.76
CA GLU A 115 -15.49 15.84 0.66
C GLU A 115 -16.25 14.82 -0.21
N PHE A 116 -15.62 13.67 -0.49
CA PHE A 116 -16.24 12.60 -1.27
C PHE A 116 -17.51 12.06 -0.59
N TYR A 117 -17.45 11.75 0.71
CA TYR A 117 -18.57 11.18 1.45
C TYR A 117 -19.53 12.22 2.04
N GLY A 118 -19.13 13.48 2.16
CA GLY A 118 -19.82 14.49 2.96
C GLY A 118 -19.83 14.16 4.47
N ALA A 119 -18.90 13.32 4.94
CA ALA A 119 -18.82 12.82 6.32
C ALA A 119 -17.40 12.34 6.64
N ALA A 120 -17.05 12.14 7.92
CA ALA A 120 -15.70 11.72 8.31
C ALA A 120 -15.36 10.29 7.86
N ALA A 121 -16.37 9.44 7.75
CA ALA A 121 -16.27 8.07 7.28
C ALA A 121 -17.38 7.71 6.29
N PHE A 122 -17.17 6.62 5.55
CA PHE A 122 -18.18 6.08 4.63
C PHE A 122 -19.49 5.70 5.33
N GLU A 123 -19.41 5.08 6.51
CA GLU A 123 -20.60 4.64 7.28
C GLU A 123 -21.44 5.80 7.84
N GLU A 124 -20.85 6.99 7.93
CA GLU A 124 -21.53 8.21 8.38
C GLU A 124 -22.12 9.02 7.21
N SER A 125 -21.89 8.58 5.97
CA SER A 125 -22.35 9.29 4.79
C SER A 125 -23.87 9.22 4.69
N LYS A 126 -24.50 10.38 4.46
CA LYS A 126 -25.93 10.46 4.11
C LYS A 126 -26.19 10.20 2.63
N LYS A 127 -25.13 10.12 1.82
CA LYS A 127 -25.24 9.86 0.37
C LYS A 127 -25.60 8.41 0.14
N THR A 128 -26.46 8.16 -0.83
CA THR A 128 -26.81 6.78 -1.21
C THR A 128 -25.68 6.15 -2.02
N LEU A 129 -25.64 4.81 -2.05
CA LEU A 129 -24.65 4.11 -2.88
C LEU A 129 -24.87 4.42 -4.37
N GLU A 130 -26.12 4.55 -4.78
CA GLU A 130 -26.55 4.91 -6.13
C GLU A 130 -25.99 6.28 -6.56
N GLU A 131 -25.94 7.26 -5.65
CA GLU A 131 -25.30 8.55 -5.89
C GLU A 131 -23.76 8.43 -5.94
N LEU A 132 -23.17 7.58 -5.10
CA LEU A 132 -21.72 7.44 -4.96
C LEU A 132 -21.07 6.59 -6.05
N TYR A 133 -21.80 5.67 -6.68
CA TYR A 133 -21.26 4.81 -7.75
C TYR A 133 -20.72 5.58 -8.96
N PRO A 134 -21.49 6.46 -9.63
CA PRO A 134 -20.97 7.21 -10.77
C PRO A 134 -19.77 8.09 -10.38
N GLN A 135 -19.81 8.66 -9.18
CA GLN A 135 -18.73 9.47 -8.59
C GLN A 135 -17.44 8.63 -8.40
N ALA A 136 -17.56 7.44 -7.81
CA ALA A 136 -16.44 6.54 -7.58
C ALA A 136 -15.83 6.04 -8.89
N LEU A 137 -16.66 5.72 -9.89
CA LEU A 137 -16.22 5.27 -11.21
C LEU A 137 -15.51 6.39 -11.99
N ALA A 138 -16.05 7.61 -11.95
CA ALA A 138 -15.40 8.80 -12.54
C ALA A 138 -14.02 9.04 -11.91
N LEU A 139 -13.92 8.94 -10.59
CA LEU A 139 -12.65 9.05 -9.89
C LEU A 139 -11.68 7.93 -10.28
N TYR A 140 -12.14 6.68 -10.28
CA TYR A 140 -11.35 5.52 -10.65
C TYR A 140 -10.78 5.65 -12.06
N SER A 141 -11.61 6.00 -13.06
CA SER A 141 -11.14 6.15 -14.44
C SER A 141 -10.06 7.21 -14.54
N ASN A 142 -10.30 8.43 -14.02
CA ASN A 142 -9.35 9.54 -14.08
C ASN A 142 -8.00 9.20 -13.43
N VAL A 143 -8.05 8.52 -12.27
CA VAL A 143 -6.84 8.09 -11.55
C VAL A 143 -6.06 7.05 -12.34
N TYR A 144 -6.74 6.05 -12.91
CA TYR A 144 -6.08 5.01 -13.70
C TYR A 144 -5.56 5.54 -15.03
N ASP A 145 -6.28 6.43 -15.72
CA ASP A 145 -5.80 7.10 -16.93
C ASP A 145 -4.49 7.85 -16.66
N HIS A 146 -4.42 8.53 -15.51
CA HIS A 146 -3.20 9.18 -15.08
C HIS A 146 -2.09 8.20 -14.71
N ALA A 147 -2.40 7.12 -14.00
CA ALA A 147 -1.45 6.10 -13.61
C ALA A 147 -0.83 5.40 -14.83
N VAL A 148 -1.66 5.05 -15.83
CA VAL A 148 -1.23 4.50 -17.13
C VAL A 148 -0.33 5.49 -17.86
N LYS A 149 -0.76 6.76 -17.98
CA LYS A 149 0.02 7.81 -18.63
C LYS A 149 1.40 8.00 -17.99
N MET A 150 1.48 7.90 -16.67
CA MET A 150 2.73 8.05 -15.90
C MET A 150 3.49 6.73 -15.70
N LYS A 151 2.95 5.60 -16.16
CA LYS A 151 3.48 4.24 -15.93
C LYS A 151 3.84 3.99 -14.46
N ASN A 152 2.99 4.42 -13.53
CA ASN A 152 3.25 4.33 -12.10
C ASN A 152 2.03 3.83 -11.31
N VAL A 153 2.07 2.56 -10.89
CA VAL A 153 1.03 1.88 -10.10
C VAL A 153 0.71 2.61 -8.79
N ARG A 154 1.68 3.31 -8.19
CA ARG A 154 1.46 4.03 -6.93
C ARG A 154 0.38 5.11 -7.05
N ASN A 155 0.15 5.63 -8.27
CA ASN A 155 -0.87 6.64 -8.53
C ASN A 155 -2.30 6.08 -8.40
N CYS A 156 -2.49 4.77 -8.59
CA CYS A 156 -3.80 4.11 -8.44
C CYS A 156 -4.32 4.16 -7.00
N GLY A 157 -3.43 4.29 -6.02
CA GLY A 157 -3.78 4.19 -4.61
C GLY A 157 -4.80 5.23 -4.14
N PHE A 158 -4.89 6.40 -4.79
CA PHE A 158 -5.83 7.45 -4.38
C PHE A 158 -7.29 7.02 -4.51
N ALA A 159 -7.67 6.44 -5.64
CA ALA A 159 -9.05 5.98 -5.88
C ALA A 159 -9.50 4.98 -4.81
N TRP A 160 -8.61 4.06 -4.43
CA TRP A 160 -8.90 3.04 -3.41
C TRP A 160 -8.90 3.58 -1.98
N LYS A 161 -8.04 4.56 -1.66
CA LYS A 161 -8.02 5.19 -0.33
C LYS A 161 -9.28 6.03 -0.07
N VAL A 162 -9.78 6.72 -1.09
CA VAL A 162 -10.95 7.59 -0.96
C VAL A 162 -12.25 6.84 -1.19
N ALA A 163 -12.39 6.14 -2.33
CA ALA A 163 -13.65 5.54 -2.77
C ALA A 163 -13.68 4.01 -2.63
N GLY A 164 -12.67 3.40 -2.02
CA GLY A 164 -12.50 1.95 -1.92
C GLY A 164 -13.75 1.19 -1.48
N PRO A 165 -14.41 1.54 -0.35
CA PRO A 165 -15.63 0.87 0.07
C PRO A 165 -16.74 0.88 -0.98
N VAL A 166 -16.91 1.98 -1.71
CA VAL A 166 -17.93 2.13 -2.76
C VAL A 166 -17.56 1.31 -3.98
N LEU A 167 -16.29 1.36 -4.42
CA LEU A 167 -15.79 0.55 -5.53
C LEU A 167 -15.93 -0.94 -5.25
N CYS A 168 -15.62 -1.38 -4.03
CA CYS A 168 -15.83 -2.76 -3.59
C CYS A 168 -17.31 -3.14 -3.69
N ARG A 169 -18.22 -2.35 -3.11
CA ARG A 169 -19.68 -2.64 -3.17
C ARG A 169 -20.21 -2.64 -4.60
N PHE A 170 -19.72 -1.75 -5.47
CA PHE A 170 -20.07 -1.74 -6.89
C PHE A 170 -19.61 -3.02 -7.59
N TYR A 171 -18.36 -3.42 -7.36
CA TYR A 171 -17.82 -4.67 -7.91
C TYR A 171 -18.67 -5.87 -7.47
N LEU A 172 -19.04 -5.95 -6.19
CA LEU A 172 -19.90 -7.02 -5.67
C LEU A 172 -21.28 -7.01 -6.33
N LYS A 173 -21.92 -5.84 -6.46
CA LYS A 173 -23.20 -5.67 -7.15
C LYS A 173 -23.16 -6.21 -8.58
N LYS A 174 -22.07 -5.99 -9.30
CA LYS A 174 -21.86 -6.49 -10.67
C LYS A 174 -21.48 -7.97 -10.74
N THR A 175 -21.00 -8.58 -9.66
CA THR A 175 -20.49 -9.96 -9.69
C THR A 175 -21.59 -11.02 -9.60
N GLN A 176 -22.74 -10.73 -9.00
CA GLN A 176 -23.83 -11.69 -8.66
C GLN A 176 -23.42 -12.98 -7.91
N GLY A 177 -22.13 -13.29 -7.77
CA GLY A 177 -21.61 -14.40 -6.98
C GLY A 177 -21.61 -14.08 -5.49
N LYS A 178 -21.90 -15.08 -4.66
CA LYS A 178 -21.82 -15.01 -3.19
C LYS A 178 -20.42 -14.57 -2.76
N SER A 179 -20.23 -13.29 -2.48
CA SER A 179 -19.01 -12.79 -1.88
C SER A 179 -19.17 -12.67 -0.38
N LEU A 180 -18.20 -13.17 0.37
CA LEU A 180 -18.08 -12.91 1.80
C LEU A 180 -17.37 -11.57 1.99
N LEU A 181 -18.02 -10.64 2.70
CA LEU A 181 -17.42 -9.40 3.14
C LEU A 181 -16.63 -9.71 4.43
N CYS A 182 -15.35 -10.05 4.29
CA CYS A 182 -14.49 -10.39 5.42
C CYS A 182 -13.74 -9.15 5.91
N SER A 183 -13.58 -9.03 7.23
CA SER A 183 -12.67 -8.02 7.80
C SER A 183 -11.22 -8.37 7.44
N VAL A 184 -10.35 -7.35 7.40
CA VAL A 184 -8.90 -7.55 7.19
C VAL A 184 -8.33 -8.49 8.26
N SER A 185 -8.86 -8.43 9.49
CA SER A 185 -8.51 -9.33 10.59
C SER A 185 -8.81 -10.79 10.26
N MET A 186 -10.00 -11.06 9.72
CA MET A 186 -10.40 -12.42 9.32
C MET A 186 -9.59 -12.94 8.13
N LEU A 187 -9.22 -12.07 7.19
CA LEU A 187 -8.35 -12.46 6.07
C LEU A 187 -6.94 -12.83 6.54
N LYS A 188 -6.39 -12.09 7.52
CA LYS A 188 -5.11 -12.44 8.15
C LYS A 188 -5.17 -13.78 8.87
N GLU A 189 -6.24 -14.08 9.59
CA GLU A 189 -6.40 -15.38 10.25
C GLU A 189 -6.56 -16.54 9.25
N LEU A 190 -7.25 -16.32 8.13
CA LEU A 190 -7.47 -17.36 7.14
C LEU A 190 -6.20 -17.69 6.34
N TRP A 191 -5.37 -16.68 6.03
CA TRP A 191 -4.28 -16.81 5.06
C TRP A 191 -2.87 -16.79 5.68
N GLY A 192 -2.75 -16.58 7.00
CA GLY A 192 -1.49 -16.68 7.75
C GLY A 192 -0.69 -15.38 7.76
#